data_AF-A0A4Q2YS06-F1
#
_entry.id   AF-A0A4Q2YS06-F1
#
_cell.length_a   1.000
_cell.length_b   1.000
_cell.length_c   1.000
_cell.angle_alpha   90.00
_cell.angle_beta   90.00
_cell.angle_gamma   90.00
#
_symmetry.space_group_name_H-M   'P 1'
#
loop_
_entity.id
_entity.type
_entity.pdbx_description
1 polymer ?
#
loop_
_entity_poly.entity_id
_entity_poly.type
_entity_poly.pdbx_seq_one_letter_code
_entity_poly.pdbx_strand_id
1 'polypeptide(L)' 'FFINVVDNAALNYPSNGGYAVFGKVIEGMDVVDKIKGVQTRADSLLGGDVPVEPITIKSASAE' A
#
# COMPACT_ATOMS: atom_id res chain seq x y z
N PHE A 1 -2.77 -6.10 -2.91
CA PHE A 1 -1.33 -6.01 -2.60
C PHE A 1 -1.11 -4.77 -1.76
N PHE A 2 0.08 -4.59 -1.18
CA PHE A 2 0.45 -3.35 -0.51
C PHE A 2 1.90 -2.99 -0.85
N ILE A 3 2.25 -1.73 -0.67
CA ILE A 3 3.62 -1.22 -0.85
C ILE A 3 4.13 -0.83 0.54
N ASN A 4 5.29 -1.36 0.92
CA ASN A 4 5.96 -0.91 2.13
C ASN A 4 6.50 0.52 1.91
N VAL A 5 6.08 1.46 2.75
CA VAL A 5 6.56 2.86 2.74
C VAL A 5 7.63 3.14 3.80
N VAL A 6 7.97 2.10 4.57
CA VAL A 6 9.03 2.02 5.59
C VAL A 6 9.50 0.56 5.69
N ASP A 7 10.59 0.29 6.40
CA ASP A 7 11.08 -1.06 6.66
C ASP A 7 10.21 -1.77 7.72
N ASN A 8 9.33 -2.67 7.27
CA ASN A 8 8.37 -3.38 8.13
C ASN A 8 8.82 -4.81 8.47
N ALA A 9 9.91 -4.96 9.23
CA ALA A 9 10.47 -6.28 9.57
C ALA A 9 9.50 -7.22 10.30
N ALA A 10 8.50 -6.67 11.01
CA ALA A 10 7.46 -7.45 11.68
C ALA A 10 6.53 -8.21 10.71
N LEU A 11 6.51 -7.86 9.42
CA LEU A 11 5.74 -8.54 8.38
C LEU A 11 6.52 -9.69 7.72
N ASN A 12 7.80 -9.88 8.06
CA ASN A 12 8.61 -10.95 7.52
C ASN A 12 8.22 -12.31 8.11
N TYR A 13 8.30 -13.37 7.31
CA TYR A 13 8.21 -14.75 7.81
C TYR A 13 9.31 -14.98 8.88
N PRO A 14 9.03 -15.67 9.99
CA PRO A 14 7.83 -16.44 10.31
C PRO A 14 6.72 -15.69 11.06
N SER A 15 6.84 -14.37 11.23
CA SER A 15 5.91 -13.56 12.04
C SER A 15 4.47 -13.69 11.53
N ASN A 16 3.63 -14.42 12.27
CA ASN A 16 2.26 -14.74 11.89
C ASN A 16 2.10 -15.30 10.45
N GLY A 17 3.08 -16.10 9.99
CA GLY A 17 3.12 -16.62 8.62
C GLY A 17 3.73 -15.66 7.57
N GLY A 18 3.93 -14.39 7.92
CA GLY A 18 4.59 -13.38 7.08
C GLY A 18 3.80 -12.98 5.82
N TYR A 19 4.31 -11.98 5.12
CA TYR A 19 3.80 -11.53 3.83
C TYR A 19 4.85 -11.70 2.74
N ALA A 20 4.50 -12.42 1.68
CA ALA A 20 5.43 -12.71 0.58
C ALA A 20 5.72 -11.45 -0.24
N VAL A 21 6.99 -11.04 -0.28
CA VAL A 21 7.47 -10.00 -1.19
C VAL A 21 7.67 -10.62 -2.58
N PHE A 22 7.05 -10.02 -3.60
CA PHE A 22 7.12 -10.49 -4.99
C PHE A 22 7.61 -9.43 -5.98
N GLY A 23 7.99 -8.25 -5.50
CA GLY A 23 8.46 -7.15 -6.34
C GLY A 23 8.87 -5.93 -5.53
N LYS A 24 9.38 -4.91 -6.22
CA LYS A 24 9.71 -3.61 -5.65
C LYS A 24 9.32 -2.50 -6.62
N VAL A 25 9.03 -1.33 -6.08
CA VAL A 25 8.85 -0.11 -6.89
C VAL A 25 10.21 0.32 -7.41
N ILE A 26 10.36 0.39 -8.73
CA ILE A 26 11.60 0.85 -9.39
C ILE A 26 11.55 2.34 -9.75
N GLU A 27 10.35 2.87 -9.97
CA GLU A 27 10.08 4.28 -10.30
C GLU A 27 8.77 4.73 -9.65
N GLY A 28 8.63 6.04 -9.36
CA GLY A 28 7.40 6.62 -8.82
C GLY A 28 7.20 6.49 -7.30
N MET A 29 8.27 6.28 -6.52
CA MET A 29 8.16 6.28 -5.05
C MET A 29 7.69 7.62 -4.47
N ASP A 30 7.94 8.74 -5.14
CA ASP A 30 7.41 10.05 -4.73
C ASP A 30 5.87 10.10 -4.84
N VAL A 31 5.29 9.38 -5.80
CA VAL A 31 3.83 9.23 -5.95
C VAL A 31 3.28 8.37 -4.81
N VAL A 32 3.97 7.28 -4.48
CA VAL A 32 3.61 6.43 -3.32
C VAL A 32 3.64 7.26 -2.01
N ASP A 33 4.66 8.10 -1.84
CA ASP A 33 4.79 8.98 -0.67
C ASP A 33 3.69 10.06 -0.61
N LYS A 34 3.19 10.55 -1.74
CA LYS A 34 2.02 11.44 -1.76
C LYS A 34 0.75 10.68 -1.37
N ILE A 35 0.58 9.45 -1.88
CA ILE A 35 -0.58 8.59 -1.60
C ILE A 35 -0.67 8.26 -0.10
N LYS A 36 0.45 7.92 0.56
CA LYS A 36 0.42 7.54 1.99
C LYS A 36 -0.01 8.67 2.93
N GLY A 37 0.06 9.93 2.47
CA GLY A 37 -0.23 11.12 3.26
C GLY A 37 -1.61 11.74 3.01
N VAL A 38 -2.47 11.13 2.19
CA VAL A 38 -3.81 11.68 1.94
C VAL A 38 -4.69 11.60 3.18
N GLN A 39 -5.72 12.44 3.24
CA GLN A 39 -6.71 12.37 4.29
C GLN A 39 -7.51 11.05 4.20
N THR A 40 -7.64 10.36 5.33
CA THR A 40 -8.44 9.14 5.46
C THR A 40 -9.67 9.37 6.36
N ARG A 41 -10.61 8.43 6.28
CA ARG A 41 -11.78 8.32 7.13
C ARG A 41 -12.04 6.86 7.49
N ALA A 42 -12.73 6.65 8.60
CA ALA A 42 -13.28 5.34 8.90
C ALA A 42 -14.47 5.03 7.99
N ASP A 43 -14.55 3.79 7.56
CA ASP A 43 -15.63 3.21 6.80
C ASP A 43 -16.06 1.90 7.47
N SER A 44 -17.37 1.69 7.61
CA SER A 44 -17.92 0.54 8.33
C SER A 44 -17.66 -0.80 7.65
N LEU A 45 -17.38 -0.81 6.35
CA LEU A 45 -17.14 -2.02 5.57
C LEU A 45 -15.66 -2.20 5.24
N LEU A 46 -14.95 -1.10 4.98
CA LEU A 46 -13.60 -1.13 4.44
C LEU A 46 -12.49 -0.86 5.48
N GLY A 47 -12.85 -0.39 6.68
CA GLY A 47 -11.91 -0.22 7.80
C GLY A 47 -11.59 1.24 8.14
N GLY A 48 -10.57 1.45 8.97
CA GLY A 48 -10.26 2.76 9.58
C GLY A 48 -9.57 3.78 8.67
N ASP A 49 -8.87 3.32 7.63
CA ASP A 49 -7.91 4.12 6.87
C ASP A 49 -8.30 4.26 5.39
N VAL A 50 -9.58 4.49 5.11
CA VAL A 50 -10.07 4.65 3.74
C VAL A 50 -9.84 6.09 3.27
N PRO A 51 -9.19 6.34 2.11
CA PRO A 51 -9.04 7.69 1.57
C PRO A 51 -10.38 8.43 1.44
N VAL A 52 -10.42 9.70 1.83
CA VAL A 52 -11.62 10.54 1.67
C VAL A 52 -11.95 10.72 0.19
N GLU A 53 -10.92 10.98 -0.61
CA GLU A 53 -10.99 10.97 -2.07
C GLU A 53 -10.39 9.65 -2.60
N PRO A 54 -11.14 8.87 -3.40
CA PRO A 54 -10.63 7.59 -3.92
C PRO A 54 -9.37 7.74 -4.78
N ILE A 55 -8.36 6.91 -4.50
CA ILE A 55 -7.13 6.81 -5.30
C ILE A 55 -7.26 5.63 -6.26
N THR A 56 -7.59 5.93 -7.52
CA THR A 56 -7.93 4.92 -8.51
C THR A 56 -6.74 4.58 -9.41
N ILE A 57 -6.38 3.29 -9.46
CA ILE A 57 -5.49 2.75 -10.50
C ILE A 57 -6.28 2.73 -11.81
N LYS A 58 -5.91 3.59 -12.76
CA LYS A 58 -6.65 3.76 -14.02
C LYS A 58 -6.38 2.63 -15.03
N SER A 59 -5.16 2.12 -15.05
CA SER A 59 -4.74 1.00 -15.89
C SER A 59 -3.54 0.30 -15.26
N ALA A 60 -3.34 -0.95 -15.64
CA ALA A 60 -2.13 -1.71 -15.36
C ALA A 60 -1.81 -2.54 -16.61
N SER A 61 -0.54 -2.53 -17.01
CA SER A 61 -0.05 -3.27 -18.18
C SER A 61 1.18 -4.06 -17.79
N ALA A 62 1.24 -5.30 -18.24
CA ALA A 62 2.51 -6.02 -18.36
C ALA A 62 3.09 -5.71 -19.74
N GLU A 63 4.42 -5.71 -19.85
CA GLU A 63 5.08 -5.83 -21.15
C GLU A 63 4.72 -7.15 -21.83
#